data_AF-A0A101K130-F1
#
_entry.id   AF-A0A101K130-F1
#
_cell.length_a   1.000
_cell.length_b   1.000
_cell.length_c   1.000
_cell.angle_alpha   90.00
_cell.angle_beta   90.00
_cell.angle_gamma   90.00
#
_symmetry.space_group_name_H-M   'P 1'
#
loop_
_entity.id
_entity.type
_entity.pdbx_description
1 polymer ?
#
loop_
_entity_poly.entity_id
_entity_poly.type
_entity_poly.pdbx_seq_one_letter_code
_entity_poly.pdbx_strand_id
1 'polypeptide(L)'
;MVDGSDDVGGSGMEQIEIVLNTLYLCIDYAMKYITMREGAESAAQFKEEMLKALKSGDINMALMEETKTFDFVVSKLEALGKPNA
;
A
#
# COMPACT_ATOMS: atom_id res chain seq x y z
N MET A 1 -2.96 -41.23 1.97
CA MET A 1 -1.83 -40.51 2.59
C MET A 1 -1.66 -39.24 1.79
N VAL A 2 -1.91 -38.10 2.42
CA VAL A 2 -1.74 -36.77 1.82
C VAL A 2 -0.25 -36.45 1.93
N ASP A 3 0.44 -36.35 0.81
CA ASP A 3 1.75 -35.71 0.72
C ASP A 3 1.58 -34.51 -0.23
N GLY A 4 0.89 -33.50 0.29
CA GLY A 4 0.84 -32.16 -0.27
C GLY A 4 1.65 -31.29 0.68
N SER A 5 2.97 -31.48 0.69
CA SER A 5 3.88 -30.49 1.27
C SER A 5 3.96 -29.35 0.26
N ASP A 6 2.87 -28.58 0.20
CA ASP A 6 2.87 -27.31 -0.51
C ASP A 6 3.99 -26.45 0.08
N ASP A 7 4.79 -25.90 -0.82
CA ASP A 7 5.91 -24.97 -0.63
C ASP A 7 5.41 -23.61 -0.12
N VAL A 8 4.65 -23.61 0.99
CA VAL A 8 3.93 -22.42 1.52
C VAL A 8 4.87 -21.37 2.12
N GLY A 9 6.17 -21.69 2.30
CA GLY A 9 7.15 -20.75 2.84
C GLY A 9 7.69 -19.72 1.86
N GLY A 10 7.83 -20.08 0.57
CA GLY A 10 8.37 -19.19 -0.47
C GLY A 10 7.30 -18.40 -1.21
N SER A 11 6.17 -19.04 -1.52
CA SER A 11 5.10 -18.42 -2.33
C SER A 11 4.35 -17.30 -1.63
N GLY A 12 4.26 -17.33 -0.29
CA GLY A 12 3.53 -16.34 0.49
C GLY A 12 4.18 -14.96 0.46
N MET A 13 5.51 -14.91 0.58
CA MET A 13 6.24 -13.63 0.57
C MET A 13 6.24 -12.98 -0.81
N GLU A 14 6.38 -13.78 -1.87
CA GLU A 14 6.27 -13.30 -3.26
C GLU A 14 4.86 -12.76 -3.57
N GLN A 15 3.81 -13.46 -3.12
CA GLN A 15 2.43 -12.98 -3.27
C GLN A 15 2.19 -11.67 -2.51
N ILE A 16 2.72 -11.54 -1.29
CA ILE A 16 2.66 -10.28 -0.52
C ILE A 16 3.36 -9.15 -1.28
N GLU A 17 4.54 -9.40 -1.84
CA GLU A 17 5.27 -8.40 -2.62
C GLU A 17 4.50 -7.97 -3.87
N ILE A 18 3.88 -8.92 -4.58
CA ILE A 18 3.03 -8.63 -5.75
C ILE A 18 1.83 -7.77 -5.36
N VAL A 19 1.13 -8.11 -4.27
CA VAL A 19 -0.03 -7.35 -3.79
C VAL A 19 0.37 -5.93 -3.39
N LEU A 20 1.53 -5.76 -2.75
CA LEU A 20 2.02 -4.44 -2.34
C LEU A 20 2.48 -3.60 -3.51
N ASN A 21 3.20 -4.19 -4.47
CA ASN A 21 3.57 -3.52 -5.71
C ASN A 21 2.33 -3.07 -6.49
N THR A 22 1.29 -3.91 -6.52
CA THR A 22 0.01 -3.59 -7.17
C THR A 22 -0.71 -2.45 -6.45
N LEU A 23 -0.78 -2.49 -5.11
CA LEU A 23 -1.34 -1.41 -4.30
C LEU A 23 -0.62 -0.08 -4.57
N TYR A 24 0.71 -0.14 -4.71
CA TYR A 24 1.53 1.00 -5.06
C TYR A 24 1.18 1.63 -6.41
N LEU A 25 1.05 0.79 -7.44
CA LEU A 25 0.70 1.25 -8.78
C LEU A 25 -0.70 1.88 -8.79
N CYS A 26 -1.64 1.32 -8.04
CA CYS A 26 -2.98 1.89 -7.89
C CYS A 26 -2.96 3.28 -7.22
N ILE A 27 -2.16 3.46 -6.17
CA ILE A 27 -2.03 4.73 -5.46
C ILE A 27 -1.30 5.77 -6.32
N ASP A 28 -0.24 5.39 -7.02
CA ASP A 28 0.45 6.26 -7.98
C ASP A 28 -0.49 6.73 -9.09
N TYR A 29 -1.29 5.83 -9.64
CA TYR A 29 -2.32 6.18 -10.62
C TYR A 29 -3.35 7.15 -10.04
N ALA A 30 -3.84 6.91 -8.82
CA ALA A 30 -4.79 7.80 -8.15
C ALA A 30 -4.20 9.19 -7.93
N MET A 31 -2.97 9.30 -7.44
CA MET A 31 -2.28 10.58 -7.27
C MET A 31 -2.11 11.31 -8.61
N LYS A 32 -1.69 10.62 -9.68
CA LYS A 32 -1.56 11.23 -11.02
C LYS A 32 -2.90 11.72 -11.55
N TYR A 33 -3.96 10.96 -11.35
CA TYR A 33 -5.31 11.34 -11.74
C TYR A 33 -5.79 12.60 -11.00
N ILE A 34 -5.54 12.68 -9.69
CA ILE A 34 -5.85 13.86 -8.87
C ILE A 34 -5.01 15.06 -9.34
N THR A 35 -3.69 14.88 -9.53
CA THR A 35 -2.82 15.94 -10.04
C THR A 35 -3.34 16.52 -11.36
N MET A 36 -3.78 15.66 -12.28
CA MET A 36 -4.28 16.07 -13.60
C MET A 36 -5.59 16.85 -13.53
N ARG A 37 -6.45 16.59 -12.54
CA ARG A 37 -7.79 17.19 -12.46
C ARG A 37 -7.90 18.35 -11.47
N GLU A 38 -7.20 18.25 -10.36
CA GLU A 38 -7.37 19.09 -9.18
C GLU A 38 -6.06 19.80 -8.79
N GLY A 39 -4.94 19.40 -9.39
CA GLY A 39 -3.62 19.99 -9.16
C GLY A 39 -2.77 19.22 -8.15
N ALA A 40 -1.48 19.56 -8.14
CA ALA A 40 -0.47 18.86 -7.33
C ALA A 40 -0.71 19.01 -5.81
N GLU A 41 -1.31 20.12 -5.37
CA GLU A 41 -1.63 20.35 -3.96
C GLU A 41 -2.71 19.38 -3.46
N SER A 42 -3.78 19.17 -4.23
CA SER A 42 -4.83 18.20 -3.92
C SER A 42 -4.30 16.77 -3.88
N ALA A 43 -3.36 16.42 -4.78
CA ALA A 43 -2.71 15.11 -4.77
C ALA A 43 -1.82 14.91 -3.53
N ALA A 44 -1.12 15.96 -3.08
CA ALA A 44 -0.32 15.93 -1.87
C ALA A 44 -1.21 15.81 -0.61
N GLN A 45 -2.31 16.56 -0.55
CA GLN A 45 -3.27 16.49 0.56
C GLN A 45 -3.95 15.11 0.64
N PHE A 46 -4.34 14.54 -0.50
CA PHE A 46 -4.86 13.17 -0.58
C PHE A 46 -3.88 12.16 0.04
N LYS A 47 -2.58 12.26 -0.31
CA LYS A 47 -1.56 11.37 0.24
C LYS A 47 -1.42 11.53 1.76
N GLU A 48 -1.45 12.76 2.27
CA GLU A 48 -1.33 13.05 3.70
C GLU A 48 -2.51 12.50 4.51
N GLU A 49 -3.74 12.76 4.07
CA GLU A 49 -4.95 12.26 4.73
C GLU A 49 -5.05 10.73 4.65
N MET A 50 -4.65 10.12 3.53
CA MET A 50 -4.59 8.66 3.40
C MET A 50 -3.60 8.03 4.40
N LEU A 51 -2.40 8.60 4.54
CA LEU A 51 -1.41 8.13 5.52
C LEU A 51 -1.92 8.29 6.96
N LYS A 52 -2.62 9.39 7.24
CA LYS A 52 -3.22 9.64 8.55
C LYS A 52 -4.33 8.63 8.85
N ALA A 53 -5.23 8.36 7.91
CA ALA A 53 -6.31 7.38 8.04
C ALA A 53 -5.78 5.94 8.22
N LEU A 54 -4.66 5.59 7.56
CA LEU A 54 -3.96 4.32 7.79
C LEU A 54 -3.38 4.24 9.20
N LYS A 55 -2.73 5.31 9.68
CA LYS A 55 -2.10 5.34 11.02
C LYS A 55 -3.13 5.42 12.16
N SER A 56 -4.28 6.03 11.94
CA SER A 56 -5.36 6.14 12.93
C SER A 56 -6.27 4.92 13.00
N GLY A 57 -6.26 4.07 11.96
CA GLY A 57 -7.08 2.85 11.89
C GLY A 57 -8.46 3.05 11.27
N ASP A 58 -8.72 4.23 10.70
CA ASP A 58 -9.93 4.49 9.89
C ASP A 58 -9.95 3.62 8.62
N ILE A 59 -8.78 3.36 8.05
CA ILE A 59 -8.62 2.30 7.05
C ILE A 59 -8.41 1.00 7.84
N ASN A 60 -9.41 0.12 7.77
CA ASN A 60 -9.58 -1.02 8.66
C ASN A 60 -8.34 -1.96 8.66
N MET A 61 -7.49 -1.78 9.68
CA MET A 61 -6.25 -2.53 9.90
C MET A 61 -6.49 -4.00 10.29
N ALA A 62 -7.73 -4.38 10.59
CA ALA A 62 -8.10 -5.74 11.01
C ALA A 62 -7.76 -6.81 9.96
N LEU A 63 -7.56 -6.43 8.69
CA LEU A 63 -7.17 -7.34 7.61
C LEU A 63 -5.68 -7.71 7.62
N MET A 64 -4.82 -6.95 8.31
CA MET A 64 -3.37 -7.13 8.21
C MET A 64 -2.76 -8.07 9.24
N GLU A 65 -3.54 -8.58 10.21
CA GLU A 65 -3.30 -9.56 11.31
C GLU A 65 -1.90 -9.59 12.01
N GLU A 66 -0.80 -9.37 11.30
CA GLU A 66 0.56 -9.15 11.78
C GLU A 66 1.04 -7.70 11.64
N THR A 67 1.46 -7.10 12.75
CA THR A 67 2.04 -5.74 12.84
C THR A 67 3.22 -5.51 11.89
N LYS A 68 4.00 -6.55 11.56
CA LYS A 68 5.16 -6.45 10.66
C LYS A 68 4.75 -6.16 9.20
N THR A 69 3.64 -6.75 8.76
CA THR A 69 3.10 -6.52 7.42
C THR A 69 2.59 -5.09 7.29
N PHE A 70 1.99 -4.56 8.37
CA PHE A 70 1.58 -3.16 8.46
C PHE A 70 2.76 -2.19 8.35
N ASP A 71 3.80 -2.37 9.16
CA ASP A 71 4.99 -1.49 9.11
C ASP A 71 5.65 -1.50 7.72
N PHE A 72 5.66 -2.67 7.07
CA PHE A 72 6.14 -2.79 5.70
C PHE A 72 5.28 -2.00 4.71
N VAL A 73 3.95 -2.10 4.76
CA VAL A 73 3.04 -1.31 3.91
C VAL A 73 3.24 0.19 4.13
N VAL A 74 3.30 0.64 5.38
CA VAL A 74 3.48 2.07 5.72
C VAL A 74 4.81 2.58 5.18
N SER A 75 5.91 1.87 5.42
CA SER A 75 7.25 2.27 4.95
C SER A 75 7.30 2.44 3.43
N LYS A 76 6.53 1.61 2.72
CA LYS A 76 6.39 1.68 1.29
C LYS A 76 5.57 2.96 0.95
N LEU A 77 4.35 3.12 1.45
CA LEU A 77 3.55 4.32 1.13
C LEU A 77 4.24 5.66 1.44
N GLU A 78 5.08 5.70 2.48
CA GLU A 78 5.94 6.86 2.78
C GLU A 78 6.99 7.12 1.68
N ALA A 79 7.60 6.06 1.13
CA ALA A 79 8.60 6.10 0.07
C ALA A 79 8.04 6.48 -1.32
N LEU A 80 6.72 6.54 -1.52
CA LEU A 80 6.15 7.16 -2.71
C LEU A 80 6.67 8.60 -2.82
N GLY A 81 7.32 8.96 -3.92
CA GLY A 81 7.78 10.34 -4.13
C GLY A 81 6.62 11.34 -4.00
N LYS A 82 6.91 12.59 -3.64
CA LYS A 82 5.91 13.66 -3.84
C LYS A 82 5.59 13.70 -5.34
N PRO A 83 4.31 13.75 -5.75
CA PRO A 83 3.99 13.96 -7.15
C PRO A 83 4.72 15.22 -7.62
N ASN A 84 5.63 15.05 -8.59
CA ASN A 84 6.37 16.16 -9.14
C ASN A 84 5.37 17.10 -9.80
N ALA A 85 5.50 18.40 -9.46
CA ALA A 85 4.71 19.49 -10.02
C ALA A 85 4.87 19.60 -11.54
#